data_AF-A0A954I9D0-F1
#
_entry.id   AF-A0A954I9D0-F1
#
_cell.length_a   1.000
_cell.length_b   1.000
_cell.length_c   1.000
_cell.angle_alpha   90.00
_cell.angle_beta   90.00
_cell.angle_gamma   90.00
#
_symmetry.space_group_name_H-M   'P 1'
#
loop_
_entity.id
_entity.type
_entity.pdbx_description
1 polymer ?
#
loop_
_entity_poly.entity_id
_entity_poly.type
_entity_poly.pdbx_seq_one_letter_code
_entity_poly.pdbx_strand_id
1 'polypeptide(L)'
;AATNAFPQSDVLFVAVNLQETSDQVRTFLQEKSLDCAVALDRSGSVAAQFGVSGIPHTVVLGHGGIVEKIKVGYHPQAGKDLEQAIQQMLDGTWNREQTSPSTNQPMRD
;
A
#
# COMPACT_ATOMS: atom_id res chain seq x y z
N ALA A 1 9.41 1.65 6.78
CA ALA A 1 7.98 1.75 6.43
C ALA A 1 7.13 1.51 7.69
N ALA A 2 5.81 1.72 7.63
CA ALA A 2 4.91 1.40 8.76
C ALA A 2 5.06 -0.06 9.22
N THR A 3 5.36 -0.97 8.29
CA THR A 3 5.62 -2.38 8.54
C THR A 3 6.85 -2.65 9.41
N ASN A 4 7.78 -1.70 9.54
CA ASN A 4 9.00 -1.88 10.36
C ASN A 4 8.68 -1.97 11.86
N ALA A 5 7.47 -1.60 12.28
CA ALA A 5 7.00 -1.76 13.65
C ALA A 5 6.65 -3.22 14.01
N PHE A 6 6.60 -4.13 13.02
CA PHE A 6 6.14 -5.51 13.19
C PHE A 6 7.21 -6.52 12.79
N PRO A 7 7.21 -7.73 13.39
CA PRO A 7 8.06 -8.83 12.97
C PRO A 7 7.79 -9.21 11.50
N GLN A 8 8.85 -9.55 10.76
CA GLN A 8 8.72 -9.98 9.36
C GLN A 8 7.97 -11.33 9.22
N SER A 9 7.91 -12.14 10.29
CA SER A 9 7.07 -13.34 10.35
C SER A 9 5.58 -13.04 10.31
N ASP A 10 5.20 -11.84 10.71
CA ASP A 10 3.80 -11.43 10.90
C ASP A 10 3.35 -10.52 9.76
N VAL A 11 4.27 -9.69 9.24
CA VAL A 11 4.00 -8.69 8.21
C VAL A 11 5.13 -8.65 7.19
N LEU A 12 4.80 -8.86 5.91
CA LEU A 12 5.72 -8.71 4.80
C LEU A 12 5.43 -7.41 4.04
N PHE A 13 6.46 -6.57 3.89
CA PHE A 13 6.41 -5.41 3.01
C PHE A 13 6.89 -5.80 1.60
N VAL A 14 6.06 -5.50 0.60
CA VAL A 14 6.41 -5.69 -0.82
C VAL A 14 6.25 -4.36 -1.54
N ALA A 15 7.37 -3.74 -1.92
CA ALA A 15 7.35 -2.61 -2.83
C ALA A 15 7.17 -3.11 -4.27
N VAL A 16 6.26 -2.50 -5.01
CA VAL A 16 6.01 -2.83 -6.42
C VAL A 16 6.20 -1.57 -7.24
N ASN A 17 7.11 -1.64 -8.20
CA ASN A 17 7.33 -0.60 -9.20
C ASN A 17 6.45 -0.85 -10.43
N LEU A 18 5.88 0.21 -11.01
CA LEU A 18 4.92 0.11 -12.11
C LEU A 18 5.53 0.53 -13.44
N GLN A 19 5.92 -0.45 -14.25
CA GLN A 19 6.40 -0.25 -15.63
C GLN A 19 7.70 0.58 -15.79
N GLU A 20 8.28 1.17 -14.74
CA GLU A 20 9.64 1.73 -14.82
C GLU A 20 10.73 0.64 -14.91
N THR A 21 11.87 1.02 -15.50
CA THR A 21 13.03 0.14 -15.67
C THR A 21 13.79 -0.05 -14.35
N SER A 22 14.50 -1.17 -14.21
CA SER A 22 15.31 -1.44 -13.00
C SER A 22 16.36 -0.36 -12.72
N ASP A 23 16.89 0.30 -13.74
CA ASP A 23 17.85 1.39 -13.56
C ASP A 23 17.19 2.63 -12.96
N GLN A 24 16.02 3.02 -13.47
CA GLN A 24 15.23 4.12 -12.89
C GLN A 24 14.87 3.82 -11.43
N VAL A 25 14.46 2.58 -11.12
CA VAL A 25 14.16 2.18 -9.74
C VAL A 25 15.40 2.29 -8.85
N ARG A 26 16.55 1.76 -9.30
CA ARG A 26 17.81 1.81 -8.53
C ARG A 26 18.23 3.24 -8.23
N THR A 27 18.20 4.12 -9.24
CA THR A 27 18.52 5.54 -9.07
C THR A 27 17.58 6.18 -8.05
N PHE A 28 16.27 5.95 -8.15
CA PHE A 28 15.31 6.48 -7.19
C PHE A 28 15.57 6.01 -5.76
N LEU A 29 15.84 4.72 -5.55
CA LEU A 29 16.15 4.17 -4.23
C LEU A 29 17.41 4.82 -3.63
N GLN A 30 18.45 5.02 -4.44
CA GLN A 30 19.67 5.71 -4.02
C GLN A 30 19.41 7.17 -3.64
N GLU A 31 18.73 7.93 -4.51
CA GLU A 31 18.40 9.34 -4.28
C GLU A 31 17.55 9.55 -3.02
N LYS A 32 16.66 8.60 -2.72
CA LYS A 32 15.80 8.63 -1.54
C LYS A 32 16.40 7.95 -0.32
N SER A 33 17.61 7.40 -0.42
CA SER A 33 18.25 6.60 0.63
C SER A 33 17.32 5.49 1.17
N LEU A 34 16.60 4.83 0.26
CA LEU A 34 15.70 3.73 0.56
C LEU A 34 16.40 2.41 0.33
N ASP A 35 16.39 1.56 1.35
CA ASP A 35 16.91 0.20 1.29
C ASP A 35 15.74 -0.79 1.40
N CYS A 36 15.15 -1.14 0.25
CA CYS A 36 14.10 -2.14 0.17
C CYS A 36 14.16 -2.92 -1.13
N ALA A 37 13.75 -4.19 -1.08
CA ALA A 37 13.53 -5.00 -2.27
C ALA A 37 12.28 -4.50 -3.02
N VAL A 38 12.38 -4.42 -4.35
CA VAL A 38 11.31 -3.93 -5.22
C VAL A 38 10.98 -4.98 -6.29
N ALA A 39 9.72 -5.41 -6.34
CA ALA A 39 9.18 -6.19 -7.45
C ALA A 39 8.89 -5.28 -8.64
N LEU A 40 9.18 -5.74 -9.86
CA LEU A 40 8.98 -4.97 -11.09
C LEU A 40 7.73 -5.46 -11.83
N ASP A 41 6.63 -4.72 -11.77
CA ASP A 41 5.43 -4.98 -12.59
C ASP A 41 5.61 -4.38 -13.98
N ARG A 42 6.45 -5.02 -14.80
CA ARG A 42 6.83 -4.53 -16.13
C ARG A 42 5.66 -4.46 -17.10
N SER A 43 4.66 -5.34 -16.95
CA SER A 43 3.48 -5.39 -17.81
C SER A 43 2.32 -4.54 -17.28
N GLY A 44 2.33 -4.13 -16.01
CA GLY A 44 1.19 -3.52 -15.35
C GLY A 44 0.11 -4.54 -14.94
N SER A 45 0.38 -5.84 -15.07
CA SER A 45 -0.61 -6.89 -14.81
C SER A 45 -0.93 -7.05 -13.33
N VAL A 46 0.03 -6.77 -12.44
CA VAL A 46 -0.19 -6.79 -10.99
C VAL A 46 -1.04 -5.59 -10.59
N ALA A 47 -0.69 -4.40 -11.10
CA ALA A 47 -1.49 -3.20 -10.91
C ALA A 47 -2.94 -3.37 -11.42
N ALA A 48 -3.12 -4.01 -12.58
CA ALA A 48 -4.45 -4.31 -13.10
C ALA A 48 -5.25 -5.26 -12.20
N GLN A 49 -4.62 -6.34 -11.69
CA GLN A 49 -5.26 -7.29 -10.77
C GLN A 49 -5.68 -6.64 -9.45
N PHE A 50 -4.90 -5.67 -8.95
CA PHE A 50 -5.23 -4.92 -7.74
C PHE A 50 -6.09 -3.67 -7.99
N GLY A 51 -6.54 -3.42 -9.23
CA GLY A 51 -7.39 -2.29 -9.55
C GLY A 51 -6.74 -0.91 -9.34
N VAL A 52 -5.42 -0.82 -9.52
CA VAL A 52 -4.67 0.43 -9.33
C VAL A 52 -5.11 1.46 -10.36
N SER A 53 -5.73 2.55 -9.90
CA SER A 53 -6.21 3.66 -10.73
C SER A 53 -5.47 4.99 -10.47
N GLY A 54 -4.59 5.02 -9.48
CA GLY A 54 -3.82 6.19 -9.09
C GLY A 54 -2.76 5.85 -8.06
N ILE A 55 -1.70 6.66 -8.00
CA ILE A 55 -0.53 6.46 -7.12
C ILE A 55 -0.36 7.62 -6.13
N PRO A 56 0.20 7.38 -4.93
CA PRO A 56 0.59 6.07 -4.39
C PRO A 56 -0.62 5.17 -4.10
N HIS A 57 -0.48 3.87 -4.30
CA HIS A 57 -1.52 2.86 -4.03
C HIS A 57 -1.00 1.85 -3.01
N THR A 58 -1.79 1.50 -2.02
CA THR A 58 -1.41 0.52 -1.00
C THR A 58 -2.54 -0.46 -0.80
N VAL A 59 -2.22 -1.75 -0.87
CA VAL A 59 -3.12 -2.86 -0.59
C VAL A 59 -2.60 -3.58 0.64
N VAL A 60 -3.47 -3.83 1.62
CA VAL A 60 -3.16 -4.67 2.77
C VAL A 60 -3.90 -5.99 2.59
N LEU A 61 -3.13 -7.08 2.58
CA LEU A 61 -3.64 -8.44 2.49
C LEU A 61 -3.66 -9.05 3.90
N GLY A 62 -4.83 -9.50 4.33
CA GLY A 62 -5.00 -10.29 5.54
C GLY A 62 -4.69 -11.78 5.30
N HIS A 63 -5.00 -12.60 6.32
CA HIS A 63 -4.82 -14.05 6.22
C HIS A 63 -5.63 -14.64 5.05
N GLY A 64 -5.06 -15.62 4.35
CA GLY A 64 -5.69 -16.23 3.18
C GLY A 64 -5.66 -15.37 1.91
N GLY A 65 -4.93 -14.25 1.90
CA GLY A 65 -4.79 -13.38 0.73
C GLY A 65 -5.99 -12.46 0.50
N ILE A 66 -6.82 -12.25 1.52
CA ILE A 66 -8.00 -11.39 1.45
C ILE A 66 -7.56 -9.93 1.49
N VAL A 67 -8.10 -9.10 0.60
CA VAL A 67 -7.87 -7.65 0.65
C VAL A 67 -8.65 -7.06 1.82
N GLU A 68 -7.92 -6.60 2.84
CA GLU A 68 -8.51 -6.01 4.04
C GLU A 68 -8.58 -4.49 3.99
N LYS A 69 -7.65 -3.84 3.29
CA LYS A 69 -7.60 -2.39 3.15
C LYS A 69 -7.01 -1.98 1.81
N ILE A 70 -7.63 -1.00 1.17
CA ILE A 70 -7.07 -0.29 0.01
C ILE A 70 -6.91 1.18 0.39
N LYS A 71 -5.78 1.76 0.00
CA LYS A 71 -5.52 3.18 0.13
C LYS A 71 -5.00 3.73 -1.19
N VAL A 72 -5.62 4.79 -1.68
CA VAL A 72 -5.20 5.53 -2.87
C VAL A 72 -4.81 6.95 -2.48
N GLY A 73 -3.70 7.42 -3.04
CA GLY A 73 -3.21 8.78 -2.85
C GLY A 73 -2.36 8.97 -1.59
N TYR A 74 -1.69 10.12 -1.58
CA TYR A 74 -0.87 10.56 -0.46
C TYR A 74 -1.69 11.38 0.53
N HIS A 75 -1.43 11.17 1.82
CA HIS A 75 -1.81 12.10 2.87
C HIS A 75 -0.79 12.04 4.01
N PRO A 76 -0.63 13.11 4.82
CA PRO A 76 0.42 13.16 5.84
C PRO A 76 0.37 12.04 6.87
N GLN A 77 -0.84 11.54 7.18
CA GLN A 77 -1.04 10.55 8.25
C GLN A 77 -0.95 9.09 7.80
N ALA A 78 -0.72 8.87 6.49
CA ALA A 78 -0.63 7.58 5.81
C ALA A 78 0.06 6.47 6.58
N GLY A 79 1.25 6.75 7.09
CA GLY A 79 2.09 5.75 7.76
C GLY A 79 1.46 5.25 9.05
N LYS A 80 0.97 6.15 9.92
CA LYS A 80 0.36 5.73 11.18
C LYS A 80 -0.99 5.06 10.97
N ASP A 81 -1.78 5.51 9.99
CA ASP A 81 -3.06 4.86 9.68
C ASP A 81 -2.85 3.42 9.18
N LEU A 82 -1.76 3.20 8.42
CA LEU A 82 -1.37 1.87 7.97
C LEU A 82 -0.85 1.02 9.13
N GLU A 83 0.01 1.58 9.99
CA GLU A 83 0.53 0.92 11.19
C GLU A 83 -0.60 0.48 12.13
N GLN A 84 -1.56 1.37 12.41
CA GLN A 84 -2.72 1.06 13.23
C GLN A 84 -3.59 -0.03 12.60
N ALA A 85 -3.85 0.04 11.29
CA ALA A 85 -4.63 -0.99 10.62
C ALA A 85 -3.95 -2.36 10.68
N ILE A 86 -2.63 -2.42 10.50
CA ILE A 86 -1.85 -3.67 10.64
C ILE A 86 -1.94 -4.19 12.08
N GLN A 87 -1.74 -3.33 13.09
CA GLN A 87 -1.85 -3.72 14.49
C GLN A 87 -3.21 -4.33 14.82
N GLN A 88 -4.29 -3.69 14.35
CA GLN A 88 -5.66 -4.17 14.54
C GLN A 88 -5.92 -5.51 13.83
N MET A 89 -5.29 -5.76 12.67
CA MET A 89 -5.40 -7.05 11.99
C MET A 89 -4.66 -8.15 12.75
N LEU A 90 -3.51 -7.84 13.36
CA LEU A 90 -2.72 -8.78 14.13
C LEU A 90 -3.34 -9.12 15.49
N ASP A 91 -4.00 -8.17 16.15
CA ASP A 91 -4.64 -8.39 17.46
C ASP A 91 -6.11 -8.82 17.37
N GLY A 92 -6.67 -8.90 16.16
CA GLY A 92 -8.04 -9.33 15.90
C GLY A 92 -9.11 -8.26 16.15
N THR A 93 -8.74 -7.00 16.34
CA THR A 93 -9.67 -5.88 16.52
C THR A 93 -10.04 -5.15 15.22
N TRP A 94 -9.50 -5.60 14.08
CA TRP A 94 -9.76 -5.02 12.77
C TRP A 94 -11.24 -5.05 12.39
N ASN A 95 -11.77 -3.89 12.01
CA ASN A 95 -13.11 -3.74 11.45
C ASN A 95 -13.03 -3.06 10.07
N ARG A 96 -13.46 -3.81 9.03
CA ARG A 96 -13.50 -3.35 7.64
C ARG A 96 -14.33 -2.07 7.42
N GLU A 97 -15.30 -1.77 8.27
CA GLU A 97 -16.27 -0.69 8.03
C GLU A 97 -15.75 0.75 8.26
N GLN A 98 -14.52 0.95 8.76
CA GLN A 98 -14.04 2.30 9.10
C GLN A 98 -13.28 3.06 8.01
N THR A 99 -13.22 2.58 6.76
CA THR A 99 -12.75 3.40 5.64
C THR A 99 -13.91 4.10 4.96
N SER A 100 -14.49 5.11 5.61
CA SER A 100 -15.41 6.05 4.95
C SER A 100 -14.68 6.71 3.76
N PRO A 101 -15.19 6.62 2.52
CA PRO A 101 -14.81 7.57 1.50
C PRO A 101 -15.36 8.93 1.96
N SER A 102 -14.47 9.91 2.12
CA SER A 102 -14.89 11.30 2.31
C SER A 102 -15.64 11.75 1.05
N THR A 103 -16.96 11.78 1.19
CA THR A 103 -17.96 12.59 0.47
C THR A 103 -17.94 12.52 -1.06
N ASN A 104 -18.88 11.74 -1.58
CA ASN A 104 -19.52 11.99 -2.86
C ASN A 104 -20.27 13.33 -2.76
N GLN A 105 -19.65 14.44 -3.22
CA GLN A 105 -20.33 15.72 -3.34
C GLN A 105 -20.91 15.79 -4.76
N PRO A 106 -22.23 15.96 -4.94
CA PRO A 106 -22.80 15.99 -6.28
C PRO A 106 -22.27 17.21 -7.03
N MET A 107 -21.82 16.99 -8.27
CA MET A 107 -21.67 18.04 -9.27
C MET A 107 -23.00 18.80 -9.28
N ARG A 108 -22.96 20.10 -8.98
CA ARG A 108 -24.11 20.98 -9.22
C ARG A 108 -24.14 21.25 -10.73
N ASP A 109 -25.34 21.10 -11.29
CA ASP A 109 -25.69 21.32 -12.70
C ASP A 109 -25.17 22.65 -13.28
#